data_AF-B5VFN7-F1
#
_entry.id   AF-B5VFN7-F1
#
_cell.length_a   1.000
_cell.length_b   1.000
_cell.length_c   1.000
_cell.angle_alpha   90.00
_cell.angle_beta   90.00
_cell.angle_gamma   90.00
#
_symmetry.space_group_name_H-M   'P 1'
#
loop_
_entity.id
_entity.type
_entity.pdbx_description
1 polymer ?
#
loop_
_entity_poly.entity_id
_entity_poly.type
_entity_poly.pdbx_seq_one_letter_code
_entity_poly.pdbx_strand_id
1 'polypeptide(L)'
;MYPGLPSRLEKELKQLWFSRVLHNDPSRLDKFKVRIEDPPRRKHMVFIGGAVLASIMADKDHMWLSKQEWQESGPSAMTKFGPR
;
A
#
# COMPACT_ATOMS: atom_id res chain seq x y z
N MET A 1 9.81 -3.99 14.88
CA MET A 1 8.33 -4.12 14.83
C MET A 1 7.92 -5.30 15.66
N TYR A 2 6.71 -5.26 16.23
CA TYR A 2 6.33 -6.17 17.31
C TYR A 2 6.29 -7.64 16.88
N PRO A 3 6.99 -8.54 17.59
CA PRO A 3 6.88 -9.98 17.39
C PRO A 3 5.43 -10.45 17.54
N GLY A 4 5.00 -11.40 16.69
CA GLY A 4 3.66 -11.99 16.76
C GLY A 4 2.51 -11.12 16.23
N LEU A 5 2.77 -9.85 15.85
CA LEU A 5 1.75 -8.97 15.28
C LEU A 5 1.09 -9.55 14.00
N PRO A 6 1.83 -10.13 13.03
CA PRO A 6 1.21 -10.69 11.82
C PRO A 6 0.25 -11.84 12.13
N SER A 7 0.66 -12.76 13.00
CA SER A 7 -0.16 -13.91 13.41
C SER A 7 -1.41 -13.48 14.19
N ARG A 8 -1.27 -12.46 15.05
CA ARG A 8 -2.42 -11.87 15.76
C ARG A 8 -3.43 -11.28 14.78
N LEU A 9 -2.95 -10.52 13.80
CA LEU A 9 -3.79 -9.89 12.79
C LEU A 9 -4.52 -10.93 11.93
N GLU A 10 -3.86 -12.04 11.58
CA GLU A 10 -4.48 -13.15 10.85
C GLU A 10 -5.64 -13.76 11.61
N LYS A 11 -5.42 -14.02 12.90
CA LYS A 11 -6.42 -14.60 13.79
C LYS A 11 -7.62 -13.67 13.95
N GLU A 12 -7.38 -12.40 14.20
CA GLU A 12 -8.44 -11.39 14.37
C GLU A 12 -9.26 -11.22 13.08
N LEU A 13 -8.63 -11.18 11.91
CA LEU A 13 -9.33 -11.13 10.61
C LEU A 13 -10.23 -12.35 10.39
N LYS A 14 -9.73 -13.56 10.67
CA LYS A 14 -10.53 -14.80 10.55
C LYS A 14 -11.71 -14.81 11.52
N GLN A 15 -11.52 -14.34 12.75
CA GLN A 15 -12.59 -14.23 13.74
C GLN A 15 -13.65 -13.19 13.36
N LEU A 16 -13.22 -12.03 12.83
CA LEU A 16 -14.13 -10.99 12.35
C LEU A 16 -14.92 -11.49 11.14
N TRP A 17 -14.29 -12.20 10.22
CA TRP A 17 -14.98 -12.80 9.07
C TRP A 17 -16.00 -13.84 9.50
N PHE A 18 -15.63 -14.74 10.42
CA PHE A 18 -16.52 -15.76 10.96
C PHE A 18 -17.76 -15.17 11.63
N SER A 19 -17.58 -14.16 12.48
CA SER A 19 -18.68 -13.56 13.24
C SER A 19 -19.55 -12.62 12.40
N ARG A 20 -18.95 -11.75 11.59
CA ARG A 20 -19.68 -10.67 10.89
C ARG A 20 -20.20 -11.07 9.51
N VAL A 21 -19.54 -12.00 8.83
CA VAL A 21 -19.88 -12.36 7.43
C VAL A 21 -20.45 -13.77 7.34
N LEU A 22 -19.89 -14.72 8.09
CA LEU A 22 -20.39 -16.09 8.11
C LEU A 22 -21.49 -16.32 9.15
N HIS A 23 -21.80 -15.35 10.01
CA HIS A 23 -22.82 -15.48 11.06
C HIS A 23 -22.64 -16.76 11.92
N ASN A 24 -21.39 -17.10 12.23
CA ASN A 24 -20.98 -18.32 12.92
C ASN A 24 -21.16 -19.64 12.15
N ASP A 25 -21.28 -19.60 10.81
CA ASP A 25 -21.25 -20.79 9.95
C ASP A 25 -19.80 -21.21 9.61
N PRO A 26 -19.33 -22.37 10.08
CA PRO A 26 -17.96 -22.84 9.84
C PRO A 26 -17.74 -23.39 8.43
N SER A 27 -18.78 -23.73 7.68
CA SER A 27 -18.67 -24.43 6.37
C SER A 27 -17.95 -23.61 5.28
N ARG A 28 -17.89 -22.28 5.48
CA ARG A 28 -17.33 -21.32 4.51
C ARG A 28 -16.02 -20.70 4.99
N LEU A 29 -15.51 -21.07 6.16
CA LEU A 29 -14.31 -20.48 6.74
C LEU A 29 -13.07 -20.79 5.87
N ASP A 30 -12.97 -22.01 5.35
CA ASP A 30 -11.83 -22.46 4.53
C ASP A 30 -11.74 -21.77 3.18
N LYS A 31 -12.83 -21.14 2.71
CA LYS A 31 -12.85 -20.34 1.48
C LYS A 31 -12.20 -18.96 1.67
N PHE A 32 -12.05 -18.50 2.91
CA PHE A 32 -11.47 -17.20 3.22
C PHE A 32 -9.94 -17.28 3.31
N LYS A 33 -9.28 -16.94 2.20
CA LYS A 33 -7.81 -16.89 2.12
C LYS A 33 -7.31 -15.49 2.51
N VAL A 34 -6.67 -15.38 3.66
CA VAL A 34 -5.98 -14.16 4.11
C VAL A 34 -4.48 -14.35 3.92
N ARG A 35 -3.82 -13.38 3.28
CA ARG A 35 -2.36 -13.32 3.15
C ARG A 35 -1.87 -12.05 3.83
N ILE A 36 -1.14 -12.21 4.93
CA ILE A 36 -0.47 -11.11 5.62
C ILE A 36 1.02 -11.23 5.31
N GLU A 37 1.55 -10.23 4.63
CA GLU A 37 2.97 -10.19 4.29
C GLU A 37 3.71 -9.41 5.35
N ASP A 38 4.71 -10.04 5.95
CA ASP A 38 5.58 -9.40 6.94
C ASP A 38 7.04 -9.34 6.49
N PRO A 39 7.38 -8.51 5.49
CA PRO A 39 8.74 -8.44 5.00
C PRO A 39 9.67 -7.82 6.04
N PRO A 40 10.90 -8.33 6.21
CA PRO A 40 11.83 -7.87 7.25
C PRO A 40 12.20 -6.38 7.11
N ARG A 41 12.20 -5.85 5.88
CA ARG A 41 12.50 -4.44 5.57
C ARG A 41 11.26 -3.54 5.54
N ARG A 42 10.12 -3.97 6.08
CA ARG A 42 8.86 -3.20 6.12
C ARG A 42 8.99 -1.76 6.62
N LYS A 43 9.89 -1.50 7.57
CA LYS A 43 10.20 -0.15 8.07
C LYS A 43 10.60 0.82 6.96
N HIS A 44 11.28 0.32 5.93
CA HIS A 44 11.83 1.11 4.83
C HIS A 44 11.10 0.82 3.51
N MET A 45 10.00 0.08 3.52
CA MET A 45 9.32 -0.36 2.29
C MET A 45 8.88 0.83 1.42
N VAL A 46 8.36 1.88 2.05
CA VAL A 46 7.95 3.11 1.35
C VAL A 46 9.14 3.76 0.65
N PHE A 47 10.28 3.86 1.34
CA PHE A 47 11.51 4.44 0.78
C PHE A 47 12.07 3.57 -0.34
N ILE A 48 12.14 2.25 -0.16
CA ILE A 48 12.64 1.31 -1.16
C ILE A 48 11.75 1.35 -2.41
N GLY A 49 10.43 1.32 -2.25
CA GLY A 49 9.47 1.42 -3.35
C GLY A 49 9.62 2.74 -4.10
N GLY A 50 9.74 3.87 -3.38
CA GLY A 50 9.98 5.18 -4.00
C GLY A 50 11.30 5.26 -4.76
N ALA A 51 12.38 4.73 -4.20
CA ALA A 51 13.69 4.71 -4.86
C ALA A 51 13.69 3.86 -6.14
N VAL A 52 13.08 2.67 -6.10
CA VAL A 52 12.93 1.80 -7.27
C VAL A 52 12.04 2.46 -8.32
N LEU A 53 10.91 3.05 -7.92
CA LEU A 53 10.01 3.76 -8.83
C LEU A 53 10.73 4.95 -9.49
N ALA A 54 11.44 5.77 -8.71
CA ALA A 54 12.21 6.90 -9.22
C ALA A 54 13.29 6.45 -10.22
N SER A 55 13.99 5.35 -9.92
CA SER A 55 15.00 4.79 -10.82
C SER A 55 14.40 4.29 -12.13
N ILE A 56 13.22 3.65 -12.11
CA ILE A 56 12.56 3.12 -13.31
C ILE A 56 11.95 4.26 -14.15
N MET A 57 11.51 5.34 -13.49
CA MET A 57 10.84 6.48 -14.15
C MET A 57 11.80 7.62 -14.48
N ALA A 58 13.11 7.46 -14.27
CA ALA A 58 14.10 8.52 -14.44
C ALA A 58 14.03 9.20 -15.83
N ASP A 59 13.85 8.40 -16.89
CA ASP A 59 13.82 8.91 -18.28
C ASP A 59 12.41 9.32 -18.76
N LYS A 60 11.43 9.41 -17.86
CA LYS A 60 10.03 9.74 -18.22
C LYS A 60 9.65 11.15 -17.80
N ASP A 61 9.81 12.13 -18.69
CA ASP A 61 9.55 13.55 -18.42
C ASP A 61 8.14 13.87 -17.89
N HIS A 62 7.13 13.07 -18.24
CA HIS A 62 5.76 13.24 -17.74
C HIS A 62 5.60 12.82 -16.27
N MET A 63 6.54 12.04 -15.72
CA MET A 63 6.53 11.60 -14.32
C MET A 63 7.23 12.59 -13.39
N TRP A 64 7.96 13.56 -13.94
CA TRP A 64 8.70 14.56 -13.18
C TRP A 64 8.05 15.93 -13.31
N LEU A 65 8.19 16.73 -12.26
CA LEU A 65 7.84 18.15 -12.31
C LEU A 65 9.13 18.94 -12.50
N SER A 66 9.23 19.65 -13.62
CA SER A 66 10.39 20.48 -13.91
C SER A 66 10.31 21.82 -13.15
N LYS A 67 11.47 22.45 -12.98
CA LYS A 67 11.54 23.80 -12.40
C LYS A 67 10.75 24.82 -13.22
N GLN A 68 10.74 24.67 -14.54
CA GLN A 68 10.02 25.55 -15.45
C GLN A 68 8.50 25.44 -15.25
N GLU A 69 7.96 24.22 -15.24
CA GLU A 69 6.53 23.98 -15.00
C GLU A 69 6.07 24.56 -13.64
N TRP A 70 6.90 24.43 -12.61
CA TRP A 70 6.64 25.01 -11.29
C TRP A 70 6.65 26.54 -11.29
N GLN A 71 7.57 27.16 -12.02
CA GLN A 71 7.65 28.62 -12.12
C GLN A 71 6.48 29.22 -12.92
N GLU A 72 5.97 28.52 -13.93
CA GLU A 72 4.86 28.97 -14.77
C GLU A 72 3.50 28.79 -14.11
N SER A 73 3.23 27.61 -13.53
CA SER A 73 1.90 27.25 -13.01
C SER A 73 1.80 27.23 -11.48
N GLY A 74 2.93 27.40 -10.77
CA GLY A 74 2.96 27.39 -9.31
C GLY A 74 2.32 26.12 -8.72
N PRO A 75 1.53 26.23 -7.64
CA PRO A 75 0.85 25.08 -7.03
C PRO A 75 -0.08 24.30 -7.96
N SER A 76 -0.61 24.92 -9.02
CA SER A 76 -1.49 24.27 -10.00
C SER A 76 -0.75 23.25 -10.87
N ALA A 77 0.58 23.31 -10.94
CA ALA A 77 1.38 22.32 -11.67
C ALA A 77 1.22 20.89 -11.11
N MET A 78 0.79 20.77 -9.84
CA MET A 78 0.51 19.48 -9.21
C MET A 78 -0.66 18.72 -9.84
N THR A 79 -1.55 19.40 -10.57
CA THR A 79 -2.66 18.76 -11.30
C THR A 79 -2.17 17.77 -12.35
N LYS A 80 -0.92 17.89 -12.81
CA LYS A 80 -0.24 16.92 -13.69
C LYS A 80 -0.28 15.49 -13.15
N PHE A 81 -0.32 15.30 -11.83
CA PHE A 81 -0.28 13.99 -11.18
C PHE A 81 -1.64 13.44 -10.75
N GLY A 82 -2.74 14.08 -11.17
CA GLY A 82 -4.11 13.67 -10.86
C GLY A 82 -4.81 14.50 -9.78
N PRO A 83 -6.12 14.31 -9.58
CA PRO A 83 -6.89 15.02 -8.56
C PRO A 83 -6.42 14.62 -7.15
N ARG A 84 -6.40 15.60 -6.23
CA ARG A 84 -6.16 15.38 -4.80
C ARG A 84 -7.37 14.75 -4.13
#